data_AF-A0A3C1WVS0-F1
#
_entry.id   AF-A0A3C1WVS0-F1
#
_cell.length_a   1.000
_cell.length_b   1.000
_cell.length_c   1.000
_cell.angle_alpha   90.00
_cell.angle_beta   90.00
_cell.angle_gamma   90.00
#
_symmetry.space_group_name_H-M   'P 1'
#
loop_
_entity.id
_entity.type
_entity.pdbx_description
1 polymer ?
#
loop_
_entity_poly.entity_id
_entity_poly.type
_entity_poly.pdbx_seq_one_letter_code
_entity_poly.pdbx_strand_id
1 'polypeptide(L)'
;PYRMKPDDLGKVYVRSKTGAMIPLSAVSSVNSIIGAEQLERFNGLLSAKVLAGGAPGVSSGDAIKLIEKIAKESLPEGYQMAWTGQAYQEKRTGSAALFAFGFAIIMVFLILAAQFETWALPLAVIMAVPFALTGALIAVMVRGMPNDIYFQIGLITLIGLAAKNAILIVEFASQKMEEGMPIMEA
;
A
#
# COMPACT_ATOMS: atom_id res chain seq x y z
N PRO A 1 53.81 -7.33 -1.55
CA PRO A 1 54.22 -7.72 -0.17
C PRO A 1 54.30 -6.56 0.83
N TYR A 2 54.72 -5.34 0.43
CA TYR A 2 54.97 -4.21 1.35
C TYR A 2 53.74 -3.31 1.65
N ARG A 3 52.51 -3.81 1.47
CA ARG A 3 51.26 -3.05 1.67
C ARG A 3 50.11 -3.92 2.17
N MET A 4 50.40 -5.06 2.79
CA MET A 4 49.35 -6.02 3.16
C MET A 4 48.89 -5.86 4.61
N LYS A 5 49.74 -5.31 5.48
CA LYS A 5 49.43 -5.14 6.89
C LYS A 5 49.44 -3.66 7.27
N PRO A 6 48.64 -3.24 8.28
CA PRO A 6 48.70 -1.88 8.82
C PRO A 6 50.12 -1.46 9.23
N ASP A 7 50.93 -2.38 9.77
CA ASP A 7 52.33 -2.13 10.15
C ASP A 7 53.26 -1.78 8.98
N ASP A 8 52.88 -2.12 7.74
CA ASP A 8 53.67 -1.78 6.55
C ASP A 8 53.62 -0.27 6.24
N LEU A 9 52.60 0.45 6.72
CA LEU A 9 52.51 1.92 6.58
C LEU A 9 53.66 2.64 7.27
N GLY A 10 54.12 2.12 8.41
CA GLY A 10 55.23 2.71 9.19
C GLY A 10 56.59 2.65 8.47
N LYS A 11 56.73 1.77 7.46
CA LYS A 11 57.97 1.57 6.69
C LYS A 11 58.12 2.57 5.53
N VAL A 12 57.13 3.43 5.32
CA VAL A 12 57.17 4.48 4.28
C VAL A 12 57.94 5.68 4.81
N TYR A 13 58.88 6.21 4.01
CA TYR A 13 59.66 7.39 4.39
C TYR A 13 59.18 8.64 3.65
N VAL A 14 59.08 9.74 4.37
CA VAL A 14 58.74 11.06 3.86
C VAL A 14 59.90 12.03 4.05
N ARG A 15 60.13 12.90 3.07
CA ARG A 15 61.25 13.85 3.08
C ARG A 15 60.88 15.11 3.88
N SER A 16 61.69 15.44 4.86
CA SER A 16 61.60 16.69 5.63
C SER A 16 62.06 17.91 4.82
N LYS A 17 61.70 19.12 5.26
CA LYS A 17 62.20 20.39 4.70
C LYS A 17 63.74 20.47 4.69
N THR A 18 64.39 19.74 5.60
CA THR A 18 65.86 19.64 5.70
C THR A 18 66.46 18.57 4.80
N GLY A 19 65.66 17.88 3.98
CA GLY A 19 66.11 16.82 3.07
C GLY A 19 66.25 15.42 3.72
N ALA A 20 66.14 15.32 5.04
CA ALA A 20 66.18 14.06 5.78
C ALA A 20 64.94 13.18 5.51
N MET A 21 65.14 11.86 5.42
CA MET A 21 64.07 10.88 5.26
C MET A 21 63.58 10.43 6.63
N ILE A 22 62.31 10.70 6.95
CA ILE A 22 61.68 10.37 8.24
C ILE A 22 60.65 9.25 8.00
N PRO A 23 60.70 8.14 8.76
CA PRO A 23 59.69 7.09 8.64
C PRO A 23 58.33 7.59 9.14
N LEU A 24 57.26 7.17 8.48
CA LEU A 24 55.89 7.59 8.79
C LEU A 24 55.46 7.16 10.21
N SER A 25 56.08 6.12 10.76
CA SER A 25 55.88 5.68 12.15
C SER A 25 56.35 6.69 13.20
N ALA A 26 57.25 7.63 12.85
CA ALA A 26 57.72 8.67 13.76
C ALA A 26 56.71 9.83 13.92
N VAL A 27 55.70 9.92 13.04
CA VAL A 27 54.76 11.06 12.97
C VAL A 27 53.29 10.65 12.93
N SER A 28 52.98 9.35 12.87
CA SER A 28 51.60 8.85 12.82
C SER A 28 51.43 7.58 13.65
N SER A 29 50.22 7.37 14.17
CA SER A 29 49.82 6.14 14.88
C SER A 29 48.66 5.48 14.16
N VAL A 30 48.68 4.15 14.09
CA VAL A 30 47.63 3.36 13.45
C VAL A 30 46.82 2.68 14.53
N ASN A 31 45.52 2.94 14.57
CA ASN A 31 44.58 2.31 15.49
C ASN A 31 43.47 1.63 14.67
N SER A 32 43.11 0.41 15.06
CA SER A 32 41.96 -0.27 14.48
C SER A 32 40.68 0.23 15.12
N ILE A 33 39.77 0.76 14.31
CA ILE A 33 38.43 1.18 14.75
C ILE A 33 37.38 0.39 13.98
N ILE A 34 36.25 0.12 14.63
CA ILE A 34 35.09 -0.50 13.98
C ILE A 34 34.15 0.63 13.57
N GLY A 35 33.78 0.64 12.29
CA GLY A 35 32.84 1.60 11.73
C GLY A 35 31.93 0.92 10.69
N ALA A 36 30.82 1.57 10.38
CA ALA A 36 29.96 1.12 9.29
C ALA A 36 30.68 1.35 7.95
N GLU A 37 30.76 0.29 7.12
CA GLU A 37 31.31 0.39 5.77
C GLU A 37 30.45 1.29 4.87
N GLN A 38 29.14 1.28 5.12
CA GLN A 38 28.17 2.12 4.43
C GLN A 38 27.24 2.79 5.43
N LEU A 39 27.01 4.09 5.21
CA LEU A 39 26.00 4.87 5.92
C LEU A 39 24.79 5.03 5.02
N GLU A 40 23.71 4.32 5.34
CA GLU A 40 22.45 4.47 4.64
C GLU A 40 21.68 5.68 5.18
N ARG A 41 21.05 6.42 4.26
CA ARG A 41 20.20 7.56 4.60
C ARG A 41 18.87 7.47 3.89
N PHE A 42 17.81 7.83 4.59
CA PHE A 42 16.46 7.92 4.06
C PHE A 42 15.85 9.25 4.47
N ASN A 43 15.32 9.99 3.49
CA ASN A 43 14.81 11.37 3.68
C ASN A 43 15.80 12.31 4.39
N GLY A 44 17.10 12.16 4.12
CA GLY A 44 18.17 13.00 4.69
C GLY A 44 18.63 12.60 6.10
N LEU A 45 17.95 11.67 6.75
CA LEU A 45 18.30 11.16 8.08
C LEU A 45 19.11 9.87 7.96
N LEU A 46 20.03 9.63 8.91
CA LEU A 46 20.70 8.34 9.03
C LEU A 46 19.65 7.27 9.33
N SER A 47 19.64 6.20 8.55
CA SER A 47 18.59 5.19 8.61
C SER A 47 19.18 3.79 8.50
N ALA A 48 18.52 2.81 9.12
CA ALA A 48 18.78 1.41 8.87
C ALA A 48 17.65 0.85 8.00
N LYS A 49 17.97 0.25 6.85
CA LYS A 49 16.99 -0.44 6.03
C LYS A 49 16.65 -1.80 6.64
N VAL A 50 15.36 -2.02 6.84
CA VAL A 50 14.81 -3.30 7.30
C VAL A 50 13.98 -3.91 6.18
N LEU A 51 14.24 -5.18 5.87
CA LEU A 51 13.47 -5.98 4.92
C LEU A 51 12.73 -7.06 5.70
N ALA A 52 11.41 -7.14 5.50
CA ALA A 52 10.56 -8.13 6.14
C ALA A 52 9.53 -8.64 5.14
N GLY A 53 9.22 -9.94 5.23
CA GLY A 53 8.12 -10.57 4.49
C GLY A 53 7.03 -11.02 5.46
N GLY A 54 5.78 -11.00 5.00
CA GLY A 54 4.67 -11.60 5.75
C GLY A 54 4.83 -13.11 5.86
N ALA A 55 4.39 -13.69 6.99
CA ALA A 55 4.29 -15.15 7.13
C ALA A 55 3.26 -15.72 6.13
N PRO A 56 3.35 -17.01 5.75
CA PRO A 56 2.38 -17.64 4.86
C PRO A 56 0.94 -17.45 5.37
N GLY A 57 0.05 -16.96 4.51
CA GLY A 57 -1.35 -16.69 4.85
C GLY A 57 -1.64 -15.34 5.51
N VAL A 58 -0.62 -14.52 5.77
CA VAL A 58 -0.80 -13.16 6.32
C VAL A 58 -0.79 -12.14 5.18
N SER A 59 -1.75 -11.20 5.20
CA SER A 59 -1.80 -10.13 4.22
C SER A 59 -0.65 -9.14 4.41
N SER A 60 -0.20 -8.52 3.32
CA SER A 60 0.82 -7.46 3.37
C SER A 60 0.39 -6.28 4.25
N GLY A 61 -0.89 -5.91 4.21
CA GLY A 61 -1.46 -4.87 5.06
C GLY A 61 -1.41 -5.21 6.56
N ASP A 62 -1.63 -6.47 6.93
CA ASP A 62 -1.51 -6.90 8.33
C ASP A 62 -0.06 -6.94 8.79
N ALA A 63 0.87 -7.36 7.92
CA ALA A 63 2.30 -7.29 8.19
C ALA A 63 2.77 -5.83 8.41
N ILE A 64 2.30 -4.90 7.58
CA ILE A 64 2.57 -3.46 7.73
C ILE A 64 2.04 -2.95 9.09
N LYS A 65 0.79 -3.26 9.45
CA LYS A 65 0.21 -2.87 10.74
C LYS A 65 0.97 -3.46 11.93
N LEU A 66 1.39 -4.71 11.82
CA LEU A 66 2.15 -5.38 12.88
C LEU A 66 3.52 -4.71 13.08
N ILE A 67 4.24 -4.42 11.99
CA ILE A 67 5.52 -3.71 12.07
C ILE A 67 5.33 -2.30 12.63
N GLU A 68 4.27 -1.59 12.25
CA GLU A 68 3.97 -0.27 12.84
C GLU A 68 3.69 -0.36 14.34
N LYS A 69 3.02 -1.42 14.80
CA LYS A 69 2.78 -1.67 16.22
C LYS A 69 4.08 -1.96 16.97
N ILE A 70 4.89 -2.89 16.46
CA ILE A 70 6.20 -3.23 17.03
C ILE A 70 7.09 -1.99 17.07
N ALA A 71 7.08 -1.20 15.99
CA ALA A 71 7.90 -0.01 15.91
C ALA A 71 7.50 1.01 16.99
N LYS A 72 6.20 1.22 17.21
CA LYS A 72 5.71 2.11 18.28
C LYS A 72 6.06 1.63 19.70
N GLU A 73 6.11 0.31 19.92
CA GLU A 73 6.38 -0.28 21.24
C GLU A 73 7.88 -0.41 21.53
N SER A 74 8.70 -0.63 20.51
CA SER A 74 10.11 -1.02 20.66
C SER A 74 11.11 0.08 20.30
N LEU A 75 10.73 1.10 19.52
CA LEU A 75 11.66 2.18 19.16
C LEU A 75 11.81 3.17 20.32
N PRO A 76 13.05 3.54 20.70
CA PRO A 76 13.30 4.65 21.60
C PRO A 76 12.80 5.99 21.03
N GLU A 77 12.59 6.96 21.91
CA GLU A 77 12.24 8.32 21.51
C GLU A 77 13.29 8.91 20.54
N GLY A 78 12.81 9.63 19.53
CA GLY A 78 13.64 10.24 18.48
C GLY A 78 13.85 9.37 17.23
N TYR A 79 13.51 8.09 17.26
CA TYR A 79 13.50 7.25 16.05
C TYR A 79 12.18 7.39 15.30
N GLN A 80 12.26 7.45 13.97
CA GLN A 80 11.12 7.49 13.08
C GLN A 80 11.18 6.32 12.11
N MET A 81 10.00 5.80 11.78
CA MET A 81 9.85 4.77 10.76
C MET A 81 9.21 5.36 9.52
N ALA A 82 9.77 5.06 8.36
CA ALA A 82 9.20 5.43 7.08
C ALA A 82 9.18 4.22 6.14
N TRP A 83 8.07 4.08 5.42
CA TRP A 83 7.89 3.04 4.42
C TRP A 83 8.49 3.48 3.08
N THR A 84 9.02 2.52 2.32
CA THR A 84 9.52 2.73 0.95
C THR A 84 9.05 1.61 0.02
N GLY A 85 9.18 1.82 -1.30
CA GLY A 85 8.85 0.81 -2.31
C GLY A 85 7.39 0.34 -2.25
N GLN A 86 7.19 -0.98 -2.25
CA GLN A 86 5.86 -1.60 -2.30
C GLN A 86 5.00 -1.26 -1.08
N ALA A 87 5.56 -1.32 0.13
CA ALA A 87 4.81 -1.01 1.35
C ALA A 87 4.34 0.45 1.39
N TYR A 88 5.13 1.37 0.84
CA TYR A 88 4.71 2.77 0.68
C TYR A 88 3.53 2.91 -0.28
N GLN A 89 3.59 2.22 -1.43
CA GLN A 89 2.49 2.25 -2.41
C GLN A 89 1.22 1.61 -1.87
N GLU A 90 1.33 0.52 -1.12
CA GLU A 90 0.20 -0.13 -0.47
C GLU A 90 -0.46 0.79 0.55
N LYS A 91 0.33 1.46 1.41
CA LYS A 91 -0.19 2.42 2.39
C LYS A 91 -0.86 3.63 1.73
N ARG A 92 -0.32 4.10 0.60
CA ARG A 92 -0.84 5.26 -0.13
C ARG A 92 -2.09 4.92 -0.95
N THR A 93 -2.13 3.74 -1.57
CA THR A 93 -3.23 3.32 -2.47
C THR A 93 -4.36 2.65 -1.70
N GLY A 94 -4.08 2.02 -0.55
CA GLY A 94 -5.05 1.22 0.19
C GLY A 94 -6.33 1.96 0.59
N SER A 95 -6.29 3.29 0.75
CA SER A 95 -7.48 4.10 1.03
C SER A 95 -8.21 4.60 -0.22
N ALA A 96 -7.51 4.75 -1.35
CA ALA A 96 -8.08 5.33 -2.57
C ALA A 96 -9.22 4.47 -3.14
N ALA A 97 -9.13 3.15 -3.01
CA ALA A 97 -10.15 2.23 -3.48
C ALA A 97 -11.51 2.41 -2.77
N LEU A 98 -11.51 2.67 -1.46
CA LEU A 98 -12.73 2.93 -0.71
C LEU A 98 -13.42 4.21 -1.18
N PHE A 99 -12.62 5.26 -1.45
CA PHE A 99 -13.14 6.51 -2.02
C PHE A 99 -13.69 6.31 -3.43
N ALA A 100 -12.98 5.58 -4.29
CA ALA A 100 -13.45 5.27 -5.64
C ALA A 100 -14.77 4.47 -5.61
N PHE A 101 -14.88 3.54 -4.69
CA PHE A 101 -16.08 2.73 -4.50
C PHE A 101 -17.29 3.57 -4.06
N GLY A 102 -17.12 4.41 -3.04
CA GLY A 102 -18.18 5.32 -2.59
C GLY A 102 -18.60 6.30 -3.69
N PHE A 103 -17.63 6.84 -4.42
CA PHE A 103 -17.90 7.73 -5.56
C PHE A 103 -18.65 7.01 -6.68
N ALA A 104 -18.30 5.76 -7.00
CA ALA A 104 -19.00 4.97 -8.02
C ALA A 104 -20.48 4.76 -7.66
N ILE A 105 -20.79 4.42 -6.40
CA ILE A 105 -22.19 4.24 -5.96
C ILE A 105 -22.97 5.54 -6.07
N ILE A 106 -22.39 6.67 -5.65
CA ILE A 106 -23.03 7.99 -5.75
C ILE A 106 -23.27 8.35 -7.21
N MET A 107 -22.28 8.15 -8.09
CA MET A 107 -22.42 8.44 -9.51
C MET A 107 -23.50 7.57 -10.17
N VAL A 108 -23.55 6.27 -9.85
CA VAL A 108 -24.62 5.38 -10.33
C VAL A 108 -25.98 5.87 -9.85
N PHE A 109 -26.11 6.24 -8.57
CA PHE A 109 -27.35 6.80 -8.04
C PHE A 109 -27.81 8.04 -8.80
N LEU A 110 -26.91 9.01 -8.99
CA LEU A 110 -27.23 10.29 -9.62
C LEU A 110 -27.59 10.12 -11.10
N ILE A 111 -26.88 9.25 -11.83
CA ILE A 111 -27.20 8.97 -13.23
C ILE A 111 -28.58 8.33 -13.34
N LEU A 112 -28.91 7.37 -12.46
CA LEU A 112 -30.23 6.74 -12.45
C LEU A 112 -31.34 7.69 -12.04
N ALA A 113 -31.09 8.55 -11.04
CA ALA A 113 -32.07 9.57 -10.63
C ALA A 113 -32.37 10.55 -11.75
N ALA A 114 -31.35 10.94 -12.51
CA ALA A 114 -31.52 11.77 -13.70
C ALA A 114 -32.26 11.04 -14.83
N GLN A 115 -32.01 9.73 -15.02
CA GLN A 115 -32.65 8.94 -16.07
C GLN A 115 -34.13 8.66 -15.79
N PHE A 116 -34.49 8.31 -14.54
CA PHE A 116 -35.86 7.99 -14.15
C PHE A 116 -36.67 9.20 -13.68
N GLU A 117 -36.07 10.40 -13.67
CA GLU A 117 -36.66 11.65 -13.15
C GLU A 117 -37.21 11.51 -11.70
N THR A 118 -36.76 10.48 -10.97
CA THR A 118 -37.29 10.09 -9.66
C THR A 118 -36.17 9.61 -8.75
N TRP A 119 -36.33 9.84 -7.44
CA TRP A 119 -35.35 9.44 -6.43
C TRP A 119 -35.60 8.03 -5.86
N ALA A 120 -36.82 7.52 -6.01
CA ALA A 120 -37.23 6.24 -5.41
C ALA A 120 -36.77 5.02 -6.24
N LEU A 121 -36.94 5.06 -7.57
CA LEU A 121 -36.57 3.95 -8.46
C LEU A 121 -35.05 3.64 -8.42
N PRO A 122 -34.14 4.64 -8.43
CA PRO A 122 -32.71 4.40 -8.27
C PRO A 122 -32.33 3.74 -6.94
N LEU A 123 -33.06 4.04 -5.86
CA LEU A 123 -32.81 3.44 -4.56
C LEU A 123 -33.08 1.93 -4.59
N ALA A 124 -34.14 1.50 -5.28
CA ALA A 124 -34.45 0.09 -5.49
C ALA A 124 -33.34 -0.64 -6.28
N VAL A 125 -32.74 0.02 -7.27
CA VAL A 125 -31.60 -0.52 -8.01
C VAL A 125 -30.37 -0.68 -7.13
N ILE A 126 -30.05 0.34 -6.31
CA ILE A 126 -28.87 0.29 -5.42
C ILE A 126 -29.02 -0.77 -4.33
N MET A 127 -30.24 -1.08 -3.90
CA MET A 127 -30.50 -2.17 -2.95
C MET A 127 -30.04 -3.54 -3.48
N ALA A 128 -29.86 -3.72 -4.79
CA ALA A 128 -29.29 -4.94 -5.37
C ALA A 128 -27.76 -5.05 -5.17
N VAL A 129 -27.06 -3.92 -4.98
CA VAL A 129 -25.60 -3.86 -4.86
C VAL A 129 -25.08 -4.63 -3.64
N PRO A 130 -25.61 -4.46 -2.42
CA PRO A 130 -25.20 -5.26 -1.26
C PRO A 130 -25.21 -6.77 -1.52
N PHE A 131 -26.22 -7.30 -2.21
CA PHE A 131 -26.31 -8.73 -2.52
C PHE A 131 -25.16 -9.20 -3.44
N ALA A 132 -24.82 -8.40 -4.45
CA ALA A 132 -23.71 -8.70 -5.34
C ALA A 132 -22.36 -8.68 -4.61
N LEU A 133 -22.15 -7.69 -3.74
CA LEU A 133 -20.93 -7.58 -2.93
C LEU A 133 -20.80 -8.73 -1.94
N THR A 134 -21.89 -9.10 -1.26
CA THR A 134 -21.89 -10.23 -0.32
C THR A 134 -21.52 -11.52 -1.04
N GLY A 135 -22.07 -11.78 -2.23
CA GLY A 135 -21.70 -12.95 -3.03
C GLY A 135 -20.21 -12.97 -3.41
N ALA A 136 -19.67 -11.83 -3.84
CA ALA A 136 -18.25 -11.70 -4.17
C ALA A 136 -17.33 -11.90 -2.96
N LEU A 137 -17.69 -11.33 -1.81
CA LEU A 137 -16.94 -11.50 -0.56
C LEU A 137 -16.96 -12.95 -0.10
N ILE A 138 -18.11 -13.62 -0.10
CA ILE A 138 -18.21 -15.04 0.26
C ILE A 138 -17.34 -15.90 -0.67
N ALA A 139 -17.37 -15.65 -1.98
CA ALA A 139 -16.58 -16.40 -2.94
C ALA A 139 -15.06 -16.29 -2.68
N VAL A 140 -14.58 -15.07 -2.40
CA VAL A 140 -13.18 -14.81 -2.08
C VAL A 140 -12.79 -15.38 -0.72
N MET A 141 -13.67 -15.28 0.28
CA MET A 141 -13.44 -15.86 1.61
C MET A 141 -13.33 -17.39 1.55
N VAL A 142 -14.22 -18.07 0.81
CA VAL A 142 -14.17 -19.53 0.62
C VAL A 142 -12.91 -19.94 -0.13
N ARG A 143 -12.43 -19.11 -1.05
CA ARG A 143 -11.19 -19.38 -1.81
C ARG A 143 -9.92 -19.02 -1.03
N GLY A 144 -10.02 -18.32 0.10
CA GLY A 144 -8.88 -17.83 0.87
C GLY A 144 -8.05 -16.78 0.11
N MET A 145 -8.68 -16.03 -0.80
CA MET A 145 -8.00 -15.01 -1.60
C MET A 145 -7.94 -13.67 -0.85
N PRO A 146 -6.87 -12.88 -1.03
CA PRO A 146 -6.77 -11.55 -0.43
C PRO A 146 -7.70 -10.55 -1.12
N ASN A 147 -8.09 -9.51 -0.37
CA ASN A 147 -8.75 -8.33 -0.93
C ASN A 147 -7.70 -7.39 -1.54
N ASP A 148 -7.35 -7.65 -2.80
CA ASP A 148 -6.37 -6.86 -3.56
C ASP A 148 -7.03 -5.84 -4.51
N ILE A 149 -6.20 -5.08 -5.24
CA ILE A 149 -6.66 -4.06 -6.20
C ILE A 149 -7.48 -4.69 -7.33
N TYR A 150 -7.15 -5.91 -7.77
CA TYR A 150 -7.89 -6.59 -8.83
C TYR A 150 -9.29 -6.97 -8.37
N PHE A 151 -9.43 -7.49 -7.15
CA PHE A 151 -10.71 -7.77 -6.54
C PHE A 151 -11.55 -6.50 -6.43
N GLN A 152 -10.97 -5.38 -6.01
CA GLN A 152 -11.67 -4.10 -5.90
C GLN A 152 -12.16 -3.56 -7.25
N ILE A 153 -11.34 -3.64 -8.31
CA ILE A 153 -11.77 -3.31 -9.68
C ILE A 153 -12.91 -4.23 -10.11
N GLY A 154 -12.81 -5.53 -9.80
CA GLY A 154 -13.88 -6.50 -10.01
C GLY A 154 -15.18 -6.12 -9.31
N LEU A 155 -15.14 -5.69 -8.04
CA LEU A 155 -16.32 -5.23 -7.30
C LEU A 155 -16.98 -4.02 -7.97
N ILE A 156 -16.20 -3.06 -8.49
CA ILE A 156 -16.74 -1.91 -9.23
C ILE A 156 -17.46 -2.37 -10.49
N THR A 157 -16.87 -3.30 -11.26
CA THR A 157 -17.55 -3.86 -12.44
C THR A 157 -18.81 -4.64 -12.07
N LEU A 158 -18.79 -5.35 -10.94
CA LEU A 158 -19.91 -6.14 -10.44
C LEU A 158 -21.09 -5.25 -10.05
N ILE A 159 -20.83 -4.07 -9.47
CA ILE A 159 -21.87 -3.06 -9.23
C ILE A 159 -22.59 -2.70 -10.53
N GLY A 160 -21.85 -2.44 -11.60
CA GLY A 160 -22.43 -2.10 -12.91
C GLY A 160 -23.26 -3.24 -13.49
N LEU A 161 -22.76 -4.49 -13.41
CA LEU A 161 -23.50 -5.66 -13.89
C LEU A 161 -24.78 -5.92 -13.06
N ALA A 162 -24.68 -5.81 -11.73
CA ALA A 162 -25.82 -5.98 -10.83
C ALA A 162 -26.86 -4.88 -11.06
N ALA A 163 -26.40 -3.63 -11.17
CA ALA A 163 -27.25 -2.49 -11.47
C ALA A 163 -27.95 -2.67 -12.82
N LYS A 164 -27.26 -3.13 -13.88
CA LYS A 164 -27.88 -3.40 -15.19
C LYS A 164 -29.10 -4.32 -15.08
N ASN A 165 -28.96 -5.42 -14.33
CA ASN A 165 -30.07 -6.36 -14.16
C ASN A 165 -31.21 -5.76 -13.35
N ALA A 166 -30.89 -5.02 -12.27
CA ALA A 166 -31.89 -4.36 -11.45
C ALA A 166 -32.60 -3.22 -12.19
N ILE A 167 -31.88 -2.45 -13.03
CA ILE A 167 -32.44 -1.41 -13.90
C ILE A 167 -33.48 -2.02 -14.82
N LEU A 168 -33.18 -3.14 -15.48
CA LEU A 168 -34.09 -3.76 -16.44
C LEU A 168 -35.40 -4.23 -15.78
N ILE A 169 -35.33 -4.75 -14.55
CA ILE A 169 -36.51 -5.14 -13.78
C ILE A 169 -37.32 -3.91 -13.37
N VAL A 170 -36.65 -2.90 -12.81
CA VAL A 170 -37.31 -1.68 -12.31
C VAL A 170 -37.92 -0.86 -13.45
N GLU A 171 -37.25 -0.77 -14.60
CA GLU A 171 -37.75 -0.09 -15.79
C GLU A 171 -38.99 -0.79 -16.36
N PHE A 172 -38.96 -2.13 -16.45
CA PHE A 172 -40.11 -2.89 -16.93
C PHE A 172 -41.32 -2.75 -15.99
N ALA A 173 -41.09 -2.85 -14.67
CA ALA A 173 -42.15 -2.63 -13.68
C ALA A 173 -42.71 -1.20 -13.75
N SER A 174 -41.85 -0.19 -13.90
CA SER A 174 -42.28 1.20 -14.06
C SER A 174 -43.13 1.40 -15.31
N GLN A 175 -42.74 0.83 -16.45
CA GLN A 175 -43.54 0.87 -17.68
C GLN A 175 -44.90 0.18 -17.51
N LYS A 176 -44.95 -0.97 -16.83
CA LYS A 176 -46.22 -1.67 -16.54
C LYS A 176 -47.14 -0.89 -15.61
N MET A 177 -46.57 -0.18 -14.64
CA MET A 177 -47.33 0.73 -13.78
C MET A 177 -47.90 1.92 -14.57
N GLU A 178 -47.16 2.47 -15.54
CA GLU A 178 -47.66 3.52 -16.45
C GLU A 178 -48.76 3.01 -17.39
N GLU A 179 -48.72 1.74 -17.80
CA GLU A 179 -49.80 1.06 -18.54
C GLU A 179 -51.06 0.80 -17.69
N GLY A 180 -51.04 1.14 -16.39
CA GLY A 180 -52.17 1.04 -15.47
C GLY A 180 -52.23 -0.25 -14.65
N MET A 181 -51.15 -1.06 -14.65
CA MET A 181 -51.07 -2.28 -13.85
C MET A 181 -50.80 -1.94 -12.37
N PRO A 182 -51.50 -2.58 -11.41
CA PRO A 182 -51.26 -2.35 -9.98
C PRO A 182 -49.86 -2.82 -9.55
N ILE A 183 -49.26 -2.14 -8.56
CA ILE A 183 -47.86 -2.32 -8.09
C ILE A 183 -47.46 -3.77 -7.78
N MET A 184 -48.38 -4.61 -7.31
CA MET A 184 -48.10 -6.02 -7.00
C MET A 184 -48.06 -6.93 -8.24
N GLU A 185 -48.70 -6.51 -9.34
CA GLU A 185 -48.79 -7.28 -10.59
C GLU A 185 -47.79 -6.81 -11.65
N ALA A 186 -47.31 -5.56 -11.53
CA ALA A 186 -46.29 -4.94 -12.37
C ALA A 186 -44.86 -5.43 -12.04
#